data_AF-A0A432HXA9-F1
#
_entry.id   AF-A0A432HXA9-F1
#
_cell.length_a   1.000
_cell.length_b   1.000
_cell.length_c   1.000
_cell.angle_alpha   90.00
_cell.angle_beta   90.00
_cell.angle_gamma   90.00
#
_symmetry.space_group_name_H-M   'P 1'
#
loop_
_entity.id
_entity.type
_entity.pdbx_description
1 polymer ?
#
loop_
_entity_poly.entity_id
_entity_poly.type
_entity_poly.pdbx_seq_one_letter_code
_entity_poly.pdbx_strand_id
1 'polypeptide(L)'
;MQTGGHFEGSAVLHWADGADVKGALMVGDTITVVPDRRFVSFMTNYPNLIPMSESKIKKIVDAVEPYEFDRIYGGWWDRNVMSGAKDSVRDSARRYIEHISD
;
A
#
# COMPACT_ATOMS: atom_id res chain seq x y z
N MET A 1 -0.43 -9.92 -7.53
CA MET A 1 -1.89 -9.69 -7.68
C MET A 1 -2.13 -8.33 -8.28
N GLN A 2 -3.17 -8.18 -9.09
CA GLN A 2 -3.57 -6.88 -9.64
C GLN A 2 -4.48 -6.16 -8.66
N THR A 3 -4.05 -5.00 -8.19
CA THR A 3 -4.78 -4.16 -7.22
C THR A 3 -5.49 -3.00 -7.91
N GLY A 4 -5.14 -2.71 -9.17
CA GLY A 4 -5.40 -1.42 -9.80
C GLY A 4 -4.63 -0.30 -9.07
N GLY A 5 -4.96 0.95 -9.36
CA GLY A 5 -4.32 2.11 -8.73
C GLY A 5 -3.83 3.13 -9.74
N HIS A 6 -2.51 3.29 -9.86
CA HIS A 6 -1.88 4.21 -10.81
C HIS A 6 -2.34 3.94 -12.25
N PHE A 7 -2.51 2.67 -12.61
CA PHE A 7 -3.16 2.19 -13.84
C PHE A 7 -3.93 0.89 -13.55
N GLU A 8 -4.79 0.45 -14.48
CA GLU A 8 -5.61 -0.76 -14.29
C GLU A 8 -4.76 -2.02 -14.05
N GLY A 9 -3.63 -2.13 -14.76
CA GLY A 9 -2.69 -3.23 -14.64
C GLY A 9 -1.76 -3.16 -13.42
N SER A 10 -1.87 -2.15 -12.55
CA SER A 10 -0.99 -2.03 -11.38
C SER A 10 -1.12 -3.26 -10.48
N ALA A 11 0.04 -3.75 -10.03
CA ALA A 11 0.14 -5.01 -9.31
C ALA A 11 1.16 -4.92 -8.17
N VAL A 12 0.95 -5.76 -7.17
CA VAL A 12 1.87 -5.98 -6.05
C VAL A 12 2.26 -7.45 -6.00
N LEU A 13 3.44 -7.76 -5.44
CA LEU A 13 3.86 -9.13 -5.19
C LEU A 13 3.69 -9.45 -3.71
N HIS A 14 3.02 -10.55 -3.40
CA HIS A 14 3.01 -11.12 -2.06
C HIS A 14 3.99 -12.30 -2.01
N TRP A 15 4.89 -12.27 -1.04
CA TRP A 15 5.81 -13.36 -0.74
C TRP A 15 5.42 -13.96 0.62
N ALA A 16 4.67 -15.05 0.58
CA ALA A 16 4.11 -15.69 1.78
C ALA A 16 5.18 -16.11 2.80
N ASP A 17 6.28 -16.72 2.35
CA ASP A 17 7.37 -17.18 3.22
C ASP A 17 8.41 -16.09 3.54
N GLY A 18 8.18 -14.86 3.07
CA GLY A 18 9.06 -13.72 3.32
C GLY A 18 9.01 -13.25 4.77
N ALA A 19 9.97 -12.40 5.13
CA ALA A 19 10.03 -11.75 6.45
C ALA A 19 9.90 -12.74 7.63
N ASP A 20 10.75 -13.77 7.64
CA ASP A 20 10.76 -14.78 8.69
C ASP A 20 9.40 -15.52 8.78
N VAL A 21 8.86 -15.95 7.62
CA VAL A 21 7.55 -16.61 7.44
C VAL A 21 6.33 -15.82 7.96
N LYS A 22 6.46 -14.51 8.15
CA LYS A 22 5.35 -13.60 8.47
C LYS A 22 4.73 -12.94 7.24
N GLY A 23 5.28 -13.20 6.06
CA GLY A 23 4.86 -12.64 4.80
C GLY A 23 5.41 -11.24 4.53
N ALA A 24 5.63 -10.95 3.25
CA ALA A 24 6.06 -9.65 2.77
C ALA A 24 5.25 -9.22 1.54
N LEU A 25 5.02 -7.92 1.42
CA LEU A 25 4.40 -7.31 0.25
C LEU A 25 5.41 -6.38 -0.44
N MET A 26 5.61 -6.57 -1.75
CA MET A 26 6.43 -5.69 -2.57
C MET A 26 5.52 -4.82 -3.41
N VAL A 27 5.68 -3.51 -3.25
CA VAL A 27 4.76 -2.51 -3.76
C VAL A 27 5.49 -1.44 -4.58
N GLY A 28 4.76 -0.85 -5.53
CA GLY A 28 5.20 0.33 -6.27
C GLY A 28 4.51 1.60 -5.77
N ASP A 29 4.19 2.48 -6.70
CA ASP A 29 3.48 3.75 -6.48
C ASP A 29 2.02 3.62 -6.01
N THR A 30 1.40 2.46 -6.25
CA THR A 30 0.00 2.19 -5.90
C THR A 30 -0.20 2.15 -4.38
N ILE A 31 0.77 1.61 -3.65
CA ILE A 31 0.86 1.63 -2.20
C ILE A 31 2.24 2.20 -1.86
N THR A 32 2.36 3.52 -1.78
CA THR A 32 3.67 4.13 -1.55
C THR A 32 3.97 4.22 -0.07
N VAL A 33 5.02 3.56 0.40
CA VAL A 33 5.54 3.77 1.76
C VAL A 33 6.07 5.21 1.88
N VAL A 34 5.47 5.99 2.77
CA VAL A 34 5.83 7.41 2.96
C VAL A 34 7.07 7.54 3.87
N PRO A 35 7.72 8.72 3.95
CA PRO A 35 8.94 8.90 4.74
C PRO A 35 8.83 8.51 6.24
N ASP A 36 7.64 8.61 6.84
CA ASP A 36 7.37 8.17 8.22
C ASP A 36 7.49 6.64 8.39
N ARG A 37 7.39 5.86 7.30
CA ARG A 37 7.55 4.38 7.26
C ARG A 37 6.62 3.57 8.16
N ARG A 38 5.77 4.23 8.95
CA ARG A 38 4.63 3.67 9.66
C ARG A 38 3.36 3.68 8.82
N PHE A 39 3.34 4.47 7.75
CA PHE A 39 2.18 4.69 6.89
C PHE A 39 2.53 4.46 5.42
N VAL A 40 1.48 4.32 4.63
CA VAL A 40 1.50 4.31 3.16
C VAL A 40 0.59 5.42 2.61
N SER A 41 0.68 5.70 1.31
CA SER A 41 -0.19 6.63 0.61
C SER A 41 -0.68 6.00 -0.70
N PHE A 42 -1.77 6.53 -1.25
CA PHE A 42 -2.44 6.01 -2.44
C PHE A 42 -2.57 7.13 -3.47
N MET A 43 -1.87 7.00 -4.61
CA MET A 43 -1.82 8.08 -5.61
C MET A 43 -2.21 7.57 -7.00
N THR A 44 -3.13 8.29 -7.65
CA THR A 44 -3.44 8.06 -9.06
C THR A 44 -2.24 8.42 -9.92
N ASN A 45 -1.43 9.40 -9.53
CA ASN A 45 -0.19 9.75 -10.19
C ASN A 45 0.81 10.20 -9.13
N TYR A 46 1.75 9.32 -8.78
CA TYR A 46 2.72 9.60 -7.73
C TYR A 46 3.69 10.74 -8.11
N PRO A 47 4.30 10.77 -9.32
CA PRO A 47 5.16 11.89 -9.73
C PRO A 47 4.50 13.28 -9.63
N ASN A 48 3.21 13.37 -9.94
CA ASN A 48 2.45 14.63 -9.89
C ASN A 48 1.63 14.81 -8.61
N LEU A 49 1.77 13.89 -7.65
CA LEU A 49 1.09 13.91 -6.36
C LEU A 49 -0.44 14.01 -6.45
N ILE A 50 -1.06 13.35 -7.45
CA ILE A 50 -2.53 13.34 -7.61
C ILE A 50 -3.14 12.22 -6.76
N PRO A 51 -4.08 12.53 -5.83
CA PRO A 51 -4.69 11.55 -4.94
C PRO A 51 -5.53 10.50 -5.68
N MET A 52 -5.76 9.35 -5.03
CA MET A 52 -6.80 8.41 -5.46
C MET A 52 -8.16 8.75 -4.84
N SER A 53 -9.24 8.33 -5.52
CA SER A 53 -10.59 8.36 -4.94
C SER A 53 -10.76 7.27 -3.88
N GLU A 54 -11.68 7.48 -2.94
CA GLU A 54 -12.04 6.51 -1.90
C GLU A 54 -12.31 5.11 -2.48
N SER A 55 -13.10 5.02 -3.55
CA SER A 55 -13.44 3.75 -4.21
C SER A 55 -12.22 2.96 -4.69
N LYS A 56 -11.19 3.64 -5.21
CA LYS A 56 -9.95 3.00 -5.66
C LYS A 56 -9.11 2.55 -4.47
N ILE A 57 -9.04 3.36 -3.42
CA ILE A 57 -8.31 3.02 -2.18
C ILE A 57 -8.91 1.76 -1.56
N LYS A 58 -10.24 1.70 -1.41
CA LYS A 58 -10.95 0.51 -0.88
C LYS A 58 -10.64 -0.74 -1.69
N LYS A 59 -10.71 -0.66 -3.03
CA LYS A 59 -10.37 -1.78 -3.91
C LYS A 59 -8.93 -2.29 -3.70
N ILE A 60 -7.97 -1.40 -3.49
CA ILE A 60 -6.57 -1.78 -3.23
C ILE A 60 -6.46 -2.50 -1.88
N VAL A 61 -7.08 -1.94 -0.82
CA VAL A 61 -7.07 -2.53 0.52
C VAL A 61 -7.72 -3.92 0.48
N ASP A 62 -8.91 -4.04 -0.09
CA ASP A 62 -9.64 -5.31 -0.21
C ASP A 62 -8.84 -6.36 -1.00
N ALA A 63 -8.05 -5.93 -1.99
CA ALA A 63 -7.23 -6.83 -2.78
C ALA A 63 -6.05 -7.42 -2.01
N VAL A 64 -5.49 -6.69 -1.03
CA VAL A 64 -4.35 -7.16 -0.22
C VAL A 64 -4.77 -7.77 1.12
N GLU A 65 -5.97 -7.45 1.60
CA GLU A 65 -6.52 -7.88 2.90
C GLU A 65 -6.48 -9.41 3.14
N PRO A 66 -6.75 -10.29 2.16
CA PRO A 66 -6.70 -11.75 2.37
C PRO A 66 -5.30 -12.33 2.61
N TYR A 67 -4.24 -11.55 2.36
CA TYR A 67 -2.87 -12.02 2.45
C TYR A 67 -2.26 -11.62 3.80
N GLU A 68 -1.49 -12.53 4.40
CA GLU A 68 -0.74 -12.25 5.62
C GLU A 68 0.63 -11.66 5.27
N PHE A 69 0.94 -10.48 5.80
CA PHE A 69 2.23 -9.83 5.60
C PHE A 69 2.55 -8.87 6.76
N ASP A 70 3.78 -8.97 7.27
CA ASP A 70 4.29 -8.11 8.36
C ASP A 70 5.21 -7.00 7.83
N ARG A 71 5.76 -7.17 6.63
CA ARG A 71 6.66 -6.19 5.98
C ARG A 71 6.13 -5.70 4.64
N ILE A 72 6.44 -4.44 4.34
CA ILE A 72 6.28 -3.85 3.00
C ILE A 72 7.65 -3.39 2.50
N TYR A 73 8.01 -3.85 1.32
CA TYR A 73 9.15 -3.35 0.57
C TYR A 73 8.65 -2.40 -0.52
N GLY A 74 8.94 -1.11 -0.37
CA GLY A 74 8.44 -0.06 -1.27
C GLY A 74 9.26 0.09 -2.55
N GLY A 75 8.72 0.86 -3.49
CA GLY A 75 9.38 1.16 -4.78
C GLY A 75 10.52 2.17 -4.73
N TRP A 76 10.88 2.68 -3.54
CA TRP A 76 11.94 3.67 -3.34
C TRP A 76 12.93 3.22 -2.27
N TRP A 77 14.17 3.70 -2.40
CA TRP A 77 15.24 3.51 -1.44
C TRP A 77 14.79 3.91 -0.02
N ASP A 78 15.07 3.05 0.95
CA ASP A 78 14.77 3.26 2.37
C ASP A 78 13.28 3.55 2.70
N ARG A 79 12.37 3.15 1.81
CA ARG A 79 10.91 3.25 1.99
C ARG A 79 10.30 1.88 2.22
N ASN A 80 10.60 1.32 3.40
CA ASN A 80 10.08 0.02 3.84
C ASN A 80 9.36 0.13 5.18
N VAL A 81 8.25 -0.59 5.31
CA VAL A 81 7.59 -0.91 6.59
C VAL A 81 8.18 -2.23 7.08
N MET A 82 8.86 -2.21 8.22
CA MET A 82 9.63 -3.38 8.70
C MET A 82 8.86 -4.29 9.67
N SER A 83 7.67 -3.85 10.10
CA SER A 83 6.76 -4.58 10.99
C SER A 83 5.38 -3.89 10.99
N GLY A 84 4.30 -4.64 11.24
CA GLY A 84 2.95 -4.08 11.35
C GLY A 84 2.39 -3.59 10.01
N ALA A 85 2.84 -4.17 8.90
CA ALA A 85 2.47 -3.75 7.56
C ALA A 85 0.97 -3.74 7.28
N LYS A 86 0.23 -4.75 7.77
CA LYS A 86 -1.21 -4.85 7.54
C LYS A 86 -1.97 -3.68 8.18
N ASP A 87 -1.60 -3.33 9.41
CA ASP A 87 -2.19 -2.18 10.10
C ASP A 87 -1.75 -0.86 9.47
N SER A 88 -0.49 -0.76 9.03
CA SER A 88 0.00 0.39 8.27
C SER A 88 -0.86 0.70 7.04
N VAL A 89 -1.27 -0.32 6.27
CA VAL A 89 -2.19 -0.15 5.12
C VAL A 89 -3.57 0.30 5.56
N ARG A 90 -4.18 -0.39 6.54
CA ARG A 90 -5.55 -0.08 7.02
C ARG A 90 -5.66 1.31 7.62
N ASP A 91 -4.73 1.67 8.50
CA ASP A 91 -4.72 2.97 9.17
C ASP A 91 -4.46 4.12 8.21
N SER A 92 -3.59 3.91 7.23
CA SER A 92 -3.35 4.89 6.17
C SER A 92 -4.58 5.09 5.31
N ALA A 93 -5.24 4.01 4.89
CA ALA A 93 -6.45 4.09 4.08
C ALA A 93 -7.58 4.82 4.81
N ARG A 94 -7.82 4.48 6.08
CA ARG A 94 -8.79 5.17 6.94
C ARG A 94 -8.50 6.67 7.02
N ARG A 95 -7.30 7.05 7.46
CA ARG A 95 -6.93 8.47 7.60
C ARG A 95 -7.00 9.23 6.28
N TYR A 96 -6.61 8.59 5.18
CA TYR A 96 -6.63 9.21 3.86
C TYR A 96 -8.06 9.45 3.39
N ILE A 97 -8.93 8.44 3.50
CA ILE A 97 -10.34 8.53 3.11
C ILE A 97 -11.06 9.60 3.93
N GLU A 98 -10.86 9.62 5.25
CA GLU A 98 -11.40 10.67 6.13
C GLU A 98 -11.04 12.08 5.61
N HIS A 99 -9.81 12.29 5.17
CA HIS A 99 -9.34 13.62 4.74
C HIS A 99 -9.80 14.07 3.35
N ILE A 100 -10.16 13.14 2.45
CA ILE A 100 -10.59 13.48 1.08
C ILE A 100 -12.10 13.50 0.91
N SER A 101 -12.84 13.08 1.94
CA SER A 101 -14.32 13.00 1.92
C SER A 101 -15.00 14.13 2.73
N ASP A 102 -14.21 15.00 3.37
CA ASP A 102 -14.67 16.27 3.97
C ASP A 102 -14.87 17.36 2.90
#